data_AF-A0A7W1N924-F1
#
_entry.id   AF-A0A7W1N924-F1
#
_cell.length_a   1.000
_cell.length_b   1.000
_cell.length_c   1.000
_cell.angle_alpha   90.00
_cell.angle_beta   90.00
_cell.angle_gamma   90.00
#
_symmetry.space_group_name_H-M   'P 1'
#
loop_
_entity.id
_entity.type
_entity.pdbx_description
1 polymer ?
#
loop_
_entity_poly.entity_id
_entity_poly.type
_entity_poly.pdbx_seq_one_letter_code
_entity_poly.pdbx_strand_id
1 'polypeptide(L)'
;MNVDDERPGLKTDPHNGVANPFRAWSGSAANADNGGDVRLPPSIDPAGQSMQRFQRSWPEPLVIDGGIMSQARNPQPRRTRKASPPPRAPFDETLSKIHSHAAGIDIGASEHWVCIDPRLDAKSTRRFGAFTEDLDQLVSWLLERQITTVAMEATGIYWRSLYLKLSEAGIEAVLVDPRQTRNPRGRKTDMLDCQWIWQLHAHGLISGGFVPPEQMHALRQIMRLRCKRVKEIGVSLVEMQRALSAMNFKLQHVIADVGGKTGLAIIDAILAGTRDPRELARLRDYRCREDEKTIAKAMTGTWREECLFELAQARKDYQHFKDSIADCDTEIARRLETLLPKPSYE
;
A
#
# COMPACT_ATOMS: atom_id res chain seq x y z
N MET A 1 35.86 -15.45 -72.58
CA MET A 1 37.13 -15.35 -71.84
C MET A 1 36.88 -15.90 -70.45
N ASN A 2 37.55 -17.00 -70.09
CA ASN A 2 38.45 -17.13 -68.93
C ASN A 2 38.39 -15.96 -67.91
N VAL A 3 38.37 -16.15 -66.59
CA VAL A 3 38.84 -17.30 -65.78
C VAL A 3 38.26 -17.20 -64.34
N ASP A 4 37.96 -18.35 -63.72
CA ASP A 4 38.14 -18.81 -62.31
C ASP A 4 38.03 -17.82 -61.11
N ASP A 5 37.73 -18.21 -59.85
CA ASP A 5 37.07 -19.38 -59.20
C ASP A 5 36.88 -19.00 -57.69
N GLU A 6 36.39 -19.95 -56.89
CA GLU A 6 36.38 -20.05 -55.42
C GLU A 6 35.16 -19.55 -54.60
N ARG A 7 34.56 -20.57 -53.96
CA ARG A 7 33.55 -20.59 -52.88
C ARG A 7 34.27 -20.45 -51.51
N PRO A 8 33.62 -20.31 -50.32
CA PRO A 8 32.28 -20.84 -49.98
C PRO A 8 31.38 -19.97 -49.06
N GLY A 9 30.14 -20.43 -48.91
CA GLY A 9 29.08 -19.72 -48.16
C GLY A 9 29.05 -20.02 -46.66
N LEU A 10 28.40 -19.12 -45.93
CA LEU A 10 28.04 -19.29 -44.52
C LEU A 10 26.53 -19.54 -44.39
N LYS A 11 26.17 -20.56 -43.59
CA LYS A 11 24.76 -20.85 -43.24
C LYS A 11 24.26 -19.81 -42.24
N THR A 12 23.02 -19.38 -42.39
CA THR A 12 22.29 -18.58 -41.40
C THR A 12 21.77 -19.46 -40.27
N ASP A 13 22.04 -19.10 -39.02
CA ASP A 13 21.46 -19.75 -37.83
C ASP A 13 20.73 -18.69 -36.97
N PRO A 14 19.41 -18.81 -36.68
CA PRO A 14 18.60 -17.72 -36.16
C PRO A 14 18.50 -17.74 -34.62
N HIS A 15 19.62 -17.56 -33.92
CA HIS A 15 19.62 -17.35 -32.46
C HIS A 15 20.59 -16.23 -32.06
N ASN A 16 20.12 -14.99 -32.05
CA ASN A 16 20.79 -13.90 -31.35
C ASN A 16 19.92 -13.44 -30.17
N GLY A 17 20.40 -13.68 -28.95
CA GLY A 17 19.63 -13.48 -27.73
C GLY A 17 19.66 -12.03 -27.25
N VAL A 18 18.51 -11.49 -26.88
CA VAL A 18 18.43 -10.22 -26.14
C VAL A 18 19.03 -10.43 -24.75
N ALA A 19 20.13 -9.74 -24.45
CA ALA A 19 20.80 -9.84 -23.17
C ALA A 19 19.95 -9.24 -22.04
N ASN A 20 19.72 -10.03 -20.98
CA ASN A 20 19.02 -9.60 -19.78
C ASN A 20 19.95 -8.71 -18.92
N PRO A 21 19.61 -7.44 -18.64
CA PRO A 21 20.51 -6.48 -17.98
C PRO A 21 20.75 -6.73 -16.49
N PHE A 22 20.06 -7.68 -15.84
CA PHE A 22 20.12 -7.88 -14.39
C PHE A 22 21.34 -8.66 -13.83
N ARG A 23 22.41 -8.86 -14.62
CA ARG A 23 23.49 -9.81 -14.26
C ARG A 23 24.81 -9.20 -13.78
N ALA A 24 24.87 -7.91 -13.51
CA ALA A 24 26.09 -7.21 -13.08
C ALA A 24 25.93 -6.51 -11.72
N TRP A 25 25.91 -7.27 -10.61
CA TRP A 25 26.21 -6.78 -9.26
C TRP A 25 26.50 -7.95 -8.29
N SER A 26 27.78 -8.34 -8.13
CA SER A 26 28.21 -9.26 -7.06
C SER A 26 29.69 -9.10 -6.69
N GLY A 27 29.93 -8.73 -5.43
CA GLY A 27 31.24 -8.53 -4.76
C GLY A 27 31.78 -7.10 -4.85
N SER A 28 32.39 -6.49 -3.83
CA SER A 28 32.50 -6.77 -2.38
C SER A 28 33.14 -5.52 -1.71
N ALA A 29 32.96 -5.13 -0.44
CA ALA A 29 32.21 -5.61 0.73
C ALA A 29 31.78 -4.35 1.57
N ALA A 30 31.38 -4.32 2.85
CA ALA A 30 31.29 -5.29 3.95
C ALA A 30 30.26 -4.84 5.03
N ASN A 31 29.98 -5.72 5.99
CA ASN A 31 29.42 -5.53 7.34
C ASN A 31 28.47 -4.35 7.65
N ALA A 32 27.16 -4.66 7.67
CA ALA A 32 26.29 -4.38 8.81
C ALA A 32 25.18 -5.46 8.88
N ASP A 33 25.05 -6.14 10.03
CA ASP A 33 24.11 -7.25 10.19
C ASP A 33 22.64 -6.83 10.21
N ASN A 34 21.83 -7.42 9.32
CA ASN A 34 20.46 -7.88 9.59
C ASN A 34 19.89 -8.64 8.36
N GLY A 35 20.35 -9.88 8.17
CA GLY A 35 19.91 -10.75 7.08
C GLY A 35 18.52 -11.37 7.31
N GLY A 36 17.47 -10.70 6.86
CA GLY A 36 16.13 -11.27 6.74
C GLY A 36 15.99 -12.14 5.48
N ASP A 37 16.40 -13.40 5.55
CA ASP A 37 16.30 -14.41 4.48
C ASP A 37 14.83 -14.62 4.06
N VAL A 38 14.44 -14.11 2.88
CA VAL A 38 13.07 -14.27 2.33
C VAL A 38 12.95 -15.68 1.72
N ARG A 39 12.88 -16.69 2.59
CA ARG A 39 12.43 -18.02 2.21
C ARG A 39 10.96 -17.97 1.87
N LEU A 40 10.60 -18.60 0.75
CA LEU A 40 9.24 -19.10 0.57
C LEU A 40 8.89 -20.02 1.75
N PRO A 41 7.65 -19.97 2.29
CA PRO A 41 7.27 -20.83 3.39
C PRO A 41 7.45 -22.31 2.99
N PRO A 42 7.93 -23.17 3.91
CA PRO A 42 8.08 -24.59 3.62
C PRO A 42 6.72 -25.23 3.32
N SER A 43 6.75 -26.31 2.55
CA SER A 43 5.59 -27.15 2.24
C SER A 43 4.83 -27.53 3.51
N ILE A 44 3.50 -27.35 3.49
CA ILE A 44 2.62 -27.73 4.59
C ILE A 44 2.62 -29.26 4.72
N ASP A 45 3.11 -29.75 5.86
CA ASP A 45 3.13 -31.18 6.19
C ASP A 45 1.69 -31.67 6.54
N PRO A 46 1.28 -32.90 6.15
CA PRO A 46 -0.12 -33.29 6.17
C PRO A 46 -0.54 -33.89 7.52
N ALA A 47 -0.77 -33.04 8.52
CA ALA A 47 -1.42 -33.42 9.77
C ALA A 47 -2.58 -32.46 10.09
N GLY A 48 -3.81 -32.97 10.05
CA GLY A 48 -5.03 -32.17 10.24
C GLY A 48 -5.17 -31.67 11.68
N GLN A 49 -4.78 -30.41 11.95
CA GLN A 49 -4.94 -29.78 13.26
C GLN A 49 -4.99 -28.23 13.20
N SER A 50 -5.99 -27.67 12.50
CA SER A 50 -6.27 -26.20 12.56
C SER A 50 -7.72 -25.76 12.29
N MET A 51 -8.67 -26.66 12.04
CA MET A 51 -10.09 -26.33 11.78
C MET A 51 -10.93 -26.05 13.05
N GLN A 52 -10.44 -25.20 13.97
CA GLN A 52 -11.23 -24.75 15.15
C GLN A 52 -11.09 -23.25 15.48
N ARG A 53 -10.59 -22.42 14.56
CA ARG A 53 -10.56 -20.96 14.72
C ARG A 53 -11.02 -20.21 13.48
N PHE A 54 -12.28 -20.38 13.07
CA PHE A 54 -13.05 -19.35 12.34
C PHE A 54 -14.54 -19.71 12.31
N GLN A 55 -15.19 -19.70 13.47
CA GLN A 55 -16.65 -19.77 13.60
C GLN A 55 -17.10 -18.59 14.45
N ARG A 56 -17.14 -17.40 13.82
CA ARG A 56 -17.77 -16.20 14.41
C ARG A 56 -19.18 -16.11 13.87
N SER A 57 -20.14 -16.10 14.79
CA SER A 57 -21.56 -16.02 14.55
C SER A 57 -21.95 -14.72 13.85
N TRP A 58 -22.87 -14.84 12.88
CA TRP A 58 -23.69 -13.72 12.44
C TRP A 58 -24.83 -13.53 13.46
N PRO A 59 -25.20 -12.29 13.84
CA PRO A 59 -26.32 -12.05 14.74
C PRO A 59 -27.65 -12.15 13.99
N GLU A 60 -28.64 -12.84 14.57
CA GLU A 60 -30.01 -12.90 14.04
C GLU A 60 -30.79 -11.60 14.29
N PRO A 61 -31.78 -11.26 13.43
CA PRO A 61 -32.61 -10.08 13.60
C PRO A 61 -33.67 -10.27 14.70
N LEU A 62 -33.68 -9.38 15.70
CA LEU A 62 -34.77 -9.36 16.70
C LEU A 62 -36.05 -8.75 16.13
N VAL A 63 -37.13 -9.54 16.17
CA VAL A 63 -38.51 -9.05 16.13
C VAL A 63 -38.88 -8.55 17.53
N ILE A 64 -39.55 -7.39 17.62
CA ILE A 64 -40.05 -6.83 18.89
C ILE A 64 -41.55 -6.57 18.75
N ASP A 65 -42.36 -7.40 19.41
CA ASP A 65 -43.77 -7.14 19.65
C ASP A 65 -43.97 -6.37 20.97
N GLY A 66 -45.08 -5.64 21.07
CA GLY A 66 -45.28 -4.58 22.07
C GLY A 66 -45.54 -5.04 23.51
N GLY A 67 -45.10 -4.22 24.47
CA GLY A 67 -45.43 -4.39 25.89
C GLY A 67 -44.72 -3.36 26.79
N ILE A 68 -45.46 -2.38 27.31
CA ILE A 68 -44.89 -1.33 28.18
C ILE A 68 -44.79 -1.85 29.61
N MET A 69 -43.57 -2.05 30.13
CA MET A 69 -43.31 -2.13 31.56
C MET A 69 -42.32 -1.04 31.99
N SER A 70 -42.81 -0.11 32.81
CA SER A 70 -42.02 1.00 33.36
C SER A 70 -41.15 0.53 34.54
N GLN A 71 -39.85 0.33 34.32
CA GLN A 71 -38.89 0.20 35.42
C GLN A 71 -38.45 1.58 35.91
N ALA A 72 -38.46 1.77 37.23
CA ALA A 72 -38.09 3.03 37.86
C ALA A 72 -36.60 3.35 37.64
N ARG A 73 -36.31 4.55 37.12
CA ARG A 73 -34.92 5.01 36.91
C ARG A 73 -34.32 5.44 38.24
N ASN A 74 -33.28 4.74 38.67
CA ASN A 74 -32.44 5.16 39.79
C ASN A 74 -31.76 6.52 39.43
N PRO A 75 -31.86 7.57 40.25
CA PRO A 75 -31.36 8.90 39.88
C PRO A 75 -29.83 8.91 39.83
N GLN A 76 -29.26 9.22 38.67
CA GLN A 76 -27.81 9.43 38.57
C GLN A 76 -27.37 10.69 39.33
N PRO A 77 -26.20 10.68 39.99
CA PRO A 77 -25.69 11.85 40.69
C PRO A 77 -25.44 13.00 39.70
N ARG A 78 -25.97 14.19 40.01
CA ARG A 78 -25.74 15.40 39.21
C ARG A 78 -24.24 15.67 39.09
N ARG A 79 -23.68 15.52 37.88
CA ARG A 79 -22.35 16.02 37.53
C ARG A 79 -22.28 17.51 37.83
N THR A 80 -21.50 17.89 38.83
CA THR A 80 -21.13 19.29 39.07
C THR A 80 -20.33 19.80 37.87
N ARG A 81 -20.70 20.98 37.34
CA ARG A 81 -19.90 21.65 36.31
C ARG A 81 -18.56 22.03 36.93
N LYS A 82 -17.50 21.27 36.65
CA LYS A 82 -16.13 21.74 36.93
C LYS A 82 -15.94 23.08 36.22
N ALA A 83 -15.40 24.06 36.94
CA ALA A 83 -15.10 25.37 36.39
C ALA A 83 -14.20 25.24 35.14
N SER A 84 -14.38 26.13 34.18
CA SER A 84 -13.46 26.25 33.04
C SER A 84 -12.03 26.48 33.58
N PRO A 85 -11.00 25.83 33.02
CA PRO A 85 -9.63 26.17 33.38
C PRO A 85 -9.36 27.64 33.03
N PRO A 86 -8.45 28.32 33.74
CA PRO A 86 -8.04 29.68 33.40
C PRO A 86 -7.50 29.71 31.95
N PRO A 87 -7.58 30.85 31.25
CA PRO A 87 -6.91 31.02 29.97
C PRO A 87 -5.43 30.67 30.12
N ARG A 88 -4.86 30.00 29.11
CA ARG A 88 -3.42 29.69 29.09
C ARG A 88 -2.65 31.01 29.21
N ALA A 89 -1.69 31.06 30.12
CA ALA A 89 -0.73 32.16 30.15
C ALA A 89 -0.03 32.26 28.78
N PRO A 90 0.28 33.48 28.28
CA PRO A 90 1.16 33.63 27.14
C PRO A 90 2.46 32.87 27.39
N PHE A 91 2.98 32.20 26.37
CA PHE A 91 4.29 31.57 26.47
C PHE A 91 5.36 32.67 26.59
N ASP A 92 6.35 32.42 27.43
CA ASP A 92 7.29 33.46 27.89
C ASP A 92 8.09 34.07 26.72
N GLU A 93 8.17 35.40 26.65
CA GLU A 93 8.85 36.12 25.56
C GLU A 93 10.39 36.02 25.64
N THR A 94 10.92 35.29 26.63
CA THR A 94 12.35 35.08 26.88
C THR A 94 13.03 34.15 25.88
N LEU A 95 12.28 33.29 25.18
CA LEU A 95 12.82 32.44 24.12
C LEU A 95 12.82 33.17 22.77
N SER A 96 14.01 33.34 22.19
CA SER A 96 14.14 33.91 20.85
C SER A 96 13.47 33.01 19.80
N LYS A 97 12.82 33.63 18.81
CA LYS A 97 12.34 32.92 17.62
C LYS A 97 13.50 32.74 16.65
N ILE A 98 13.71 31.51 16.20
CA ILE A 98 14.67 31.17 15.16
C ILE A 98 14.03 31.39 13.78
N HIS A 99 12.74 31.04 13.65
CA HIS A 99 11.96 31.22 12.42
C HIS A 99 10.85 32.26 12.66
N SER A 100 11.16 33.54 12.47
CA SER A 100 10.22 34.66 12.66
C SER A 100 9.03 34.65 11.68
N HIS A 101 9.22 34.08 10.49
CA HIS A 101 8.24 33.99 9.40
C HIS A 101 7.72 32.55 9.24
N ALA A 102 7.35 31.93 10.37
CA ALA A 102 6.92 30.53 10.46
C ALA A 102 5.40 30.38 10.55
N ALA A 103 4.87 29.28 9.99
CA ALA A 103 3.55 28.75 10.30
C ALA A 103 3.62 27.32 10.88
N GLY A 104 2.56 26.92 11.56
CA GLY A 104 2.28 25.54 11.95
C GLY A 104 0.92 25.09 11.43
N ILE A 105 0.84 23.88 10.88
CA ILE A 105 -0.37 23.32 10.28
C ILE A 105 -0.68 21.95 10.89
N ASP A 106 -1.93 21.78 11.33
CA ASP A 106 -2.51 20.45 11.58
C ASP A 106 -3.40 20.07 10.39
N ILE A 107 -3.06 18.95 9.73
CA ILE A 107 -3.63 18.52 8.44
C ILE A 107 -4.62 17.38 8.68
N GLY A 108 -5.91 17.74 8.70
CA GLY A 108 -7.04 16.82 8.63
C GLY A 108 -7.39 16.38 7.20
N ALA A 109 -8.38 15.48 7.09
CA ALA A 109 -8.85 14.93 5.81
C ALA A 109 -9.78 15.89 5.03
N SER A 110 -10.52 16.73 5.75
CA SER A 110 -11.52 17.66 5.21
C SER A 110 -11.16 19.14 5.38
N GLU A 111 -10.29 19.43 6.35
CA GLU A 111 -9.88 20.79 6.70
C GLU A 111 -8.46 20.81 7.26
N HIS A 112 -7.85 21.99 7.21
CA HIS A 112 -6.51 22.26 7.72
C HIS A 112 -6.57 23.46 8.67
N TRP A 113 -6.02 23.29 9.86
CA TRP A 113 -5.88 24.37 10.83
C TRP A 113 -4.47 24.92 10.73
N VAL A 114 -4.35 26.23 10.55
CA VAL A 114 -3.08 26.93 10.33
C VAL A 114 -2.92 28.02 11.37
N CYS A 115 -1.74 28.10 11.99
CA CYS A 115 -1.36 29.18 12.89
C CYS A 115 -0.06 29.85 12.40
N ILE A 116 -0.05 31.19 12.45
CA ILE A 116 1.14 32.04 12.26
C ILE A 116 1.38 32.90 13.52
N ASP A 117 2.38 33.77 13.49
CA ASP A 117 2.62 34.74 14.58
C ASP A 117 1.45 35.73 14.73
N PRO A 118 0.86 35.89 15.94
CA PRO A 118 -0.12 36.96 16.24
C PRO A 118 0.34 38.38 15.91
N ARG A 119 1.65 38.62 15.77
CA ARG A 119 2.22 39.90 15.36
C ARG A 119 2.09 40.17 13.84
N LEU A 120 1.83 39.15 13.03
CA LEU A 120 1.67 39.24 11.57
C LEU A 120 0.20 39.37 11.13
N ASP A 121 -0.75 38.82 11.89
CA ASP A 121 -2.18 38.95 11.62
C ASP A 121 -2.98 38.82 12.93
N ALA A 122 -3.92 39.72 13.21
CA ALA A 122 -4.79 39.64 14.39
C ALA A 122 -5.70 38.38 14.37
N LYS A 123 -5.93 37.80 13.19
CA LYS A 123 -6.54 36.48 12.98
C LYS A 123 -5.45 35.49 12.55
N SER A 124 -4.48 35.27 13.44
CA SER A 124 -3.30 34.41 13.21
C SER A 124 -3.59 32.92 13.15
N THR A 125 -4.72 32.46 13.69
CA THR A 125 -5.20 31.08 13.52
C THR A 125 -6.41 31.04 12.61
N ARG A 126 -6.35 30.23 11.54
CA ARG A 126 -7.40 30.10 10.52
C ARG A 126 -7.62 28.64 10.14
N ARG A 127 -8.81 28.37 9.60
CA ARG A 127 -9.26 27.06 9.11
C ARG A 127 -9.52 27.17 7.62
N PHE A 128 -8.93 26.28 6.85
CA PHE A 128 -9.11 26.15 5.40
C PHE A 128 -9.73 24.77 5.08
N GLY A 129 -10.43 24.64 3.96
CA GLY A 129 -10.83 23.33 3.45
C GLY A 129 -9.64 22.55 2.87
N ALA A 130 -9.90 21.31 2.48
CA ALA A 130 -8.90 20.42 1.85
C ALA A 130 -9.03 20.33 0.32
N PHE A 131 -9.94 21.07 -0.32
CA PHE A 131 -10.04 21.11 -1.78
C PHE A 131 -8.93 21.96 -2.39
N THR A 132 -8.56 21.70 -3.64
CA THR A 132 -7.44 22.39 -4.33
C THR A 132 -7.53 23.91 -4.23
N GLU A 133 -8.73 24.49 -4.43
CA GLU A 133 -8.98 25.93 -4.32
C GLU A 133 -8.78 26.47 -2.88
N ASP A 134 -9.19 25.71 -1.86
CA ASP A 134 -8.93 26.06 -0.46
C ASP A 134 -7.43 26.02 -0.14
N LEU A 135 -6.69 25.07 -0.72
CA LEU A 135 -5.23 24.99 -0.58
C LEU A 135 -4.54 26.17 -1.27
N ASP A 136 -5.04 26.60 -2.42
CA ASP A 136 -4.53 27.80 -3.12
C ASP A 136 -4.81 29.09 -2.34
N GLN A 137 -5.99 29.20 -1.72
CA GLN A 137 -6.30 30.29 -0.77
C GLN A 137 -5.40 30.25 0.48
N LEU A 138 -5.12 29.05 1.01
CA LEU A 138 -4.21 28.85 2.16
C LEU A 138 -2.80 29.35 1.82
N VAL A 139 -2.23 28.90 0.70
CA VAL A 139 -0.89 29.30 0.24
C VAL A 139 -0.84 30.81 -0.05
N SER A 140 -1.84 31.35 -0.73
CA SER A 140 -1.94 32.80 -0.99
C SER A 140 -1.95 33.62 0.31
N TRP A 141 -2.74 33.19 1.30
CA TRP A 141 -2.79 33.83 2.62
C TRP A 141 -1.43 33.81 3.34
N LEU A 142 -0.68 32.70 3.25
CA LEU A 142 0.67 32.59 3.82
C LEU A 142 1.67 33.52 3.13
N LEU A 143 1.65 33.60 1.80
CA LEU A 143 2.49 34.50 1.00
C LEU A 143 2.21 35.98 1.32
N GLU A 144 0.95 36.37 1.45
CA GLU A 144 0.55 37.72 1.86
C GLU A 144 1.09 38.12 3.25
N ARG A 145 1.31 37.16 4.16
CA ARG A 145 1.95 37.39 5.49
C ARG A 145 3.46 37.12 5.48
N GLN A 146 4.06 36.97 4.30
CA GLN A 146 5.49 36.76 4.12
C GLN A 146 6.00 35.54 4.90
N ILE A 147 5.20 34.47 5.00
CA ILE A 147 5.63 33.21 5.62
C ILE A 147 6.60 32.50 4.68
N THR A 148 7.75 32.08 5.23
CA THR A 148 8.84 31.44 4.47
C THR A 148 9.03 29.98 4.81
N THR A 149 8.55 29.52 5.97
CA THR A 149 8.69 28.13 6.43
C THR A 149 7.47 27.65 7.21
N VAL A 150 7.11 26.38 7.06
CA VAL A 150 5.86 25.79 7.55
C VAL A 150 6.10 24.39 8.10
N ALA A 151 5.85 24.20 9.38
CA ALA A 151 5.76 22.87 9.97
C ALA A 151 4.35 22.29 9.79
N MET A 152 4.26 21.02 9.39
CA MET A 152 2.99 20.32 9.22
C MET A 152 2.98 18.95 9.93
N GLU A 153 1.94 18.69 10.72
CA GLU A 153 1.55 17.36 11.21
C GLU A 153 0.38 16.85 10.36
N ALA A 154 0.36 15.55 10.03
CA ALA A 154 -0.71 14.97 9.23
C ALA A 154 -0.99 13.50 9.56
N THR A 155 -2.26 13.13 9.54
CA THR A 155 -2.67 11.72 9.65
C THR A 155 -2.87 11.10 8.26
N GLY A 156 -1.87 10.38 7.75
CA GLY A 156 -1.95 9.65 6.48
C GLY A 156 -1.35 10.41 5.29
N ILE A 157 -2.05 10.45 4.15
CA ILE A 157 -1.53 10.98 2.87
C ILE A 157 -1.86 12.46 2.63
N TYR A 158 -2.78 13.04 3.40
CA TYR A 158 -3.39 14.36 3.11
C TYR A 158 -2.40 15.52 3.02
N TRP A 159 -1.23 15.43 3.66
CA TRP A 159 -0.17 16.44 3.57
C TRP A 159 0.36 16.67 2.16
N ARG A 160 0.33 15.65 1.30
CA ARG A 160 1.06 15.65 0.03
C ARG A 160 0.67 16.80 -0.91
N SER A 161 -0.62 17.05 -1.07
CA SER A 161 -1.11 18.10 -1.98
C SER A 161 -0.72 19.49 -1.50
N LEU A 162 -0.82 19.75 -0.19
CA LEU A 162 -0.43 21.02 0.41
C LEU A 162 1.10 21.20 0.39
N TYR A 163 1.87 20.15 0.68
CA TYR A 163 3.33 20.17 0.63
C TYR A 163 3.87 20.56 -0.75
N LEU A 164 3.29 19.99 -1.82
CA LEU A 164 3.68 20.34 -3.20
C LEU A 164 3.38 21.80 -3.51
N LYS A 165 2.17 22.29 -3.20
CA LYS A 165 1.79 23.70 -3.42
C LYS A 165 2.65 24.69 -2.63
N LEU A 166 3.01 24.36 -1.38
CA LEU A 166 3.93 25.19 -0.58
C LEU A 166 5.33 25.25 -1.21
N SER A 167 5.85 24.10 -1.65
CA SER A 167 7.15 24.00 -2.34
C SER A 167 7.16 24.77 -3.66
N GLU A 168 6.11 24.65 -4.47
CA GLU A 168 5.92 25.42 -5.72
C GLU A 168 5.85 26.93 -5.47
N ALA A 169 5.29 27.36 -4.34
CA ALA A 169 5.25 28.75 -3.90
C ALA A 169 6.56 29.25 -3.25
N GLY A 170 7.60 28.41 -3.15
CA GLY A 170 8.88 28.77 -2.53
C GLY A 170 8.85 28.81 -1.00
N ILE A 171 7.82 28.23 -0.37
CA ILE A 171 7.69 28.11 1.08
C ILE A 171 8.30 26.77 1.52
N GLU A 172 9.25 26.81 2.46
CA GLU A 172 9.88 25.60 3.01
C GLU A 172 8.86 24.78 3.81
N ALA A 173 8.48 23.61 3.28
CA ALA A 173 7.55 22.70 3.94
C ALA A 173 8.29 21.62 4.76
N VAL A 174 8.00 21.56 6.05
CA VAL A 174 8.64 20.68 7.04
C VAL A 174 7.60 19.68 7.57
N LEU A 175 7.65 18.42 7.12
CA LEU A 175 6.76 17.36 7.61
C LEU A 175 7.27 16.79 8.94
N VAL A 176 6.47 16.85 10.00
CA VAL A 176 6.91 16.56 11.38
C VAL A 176 6.43 15.17 11.85
N ASP A 177 7.26 14.46 12.62
CA ASP A 177 6.82 13.23 13.33
C ASP A 177 5.88 13.63 14.50
N PRO A 178 4.63 13.10 14.58
CA PRO A 178 3.70 13.36 15.68
C PRO A 178 4.25 13.10 17.10
N ARG A 179 5.35 12.35 17.23
CA ARG A 179 6.07 12.17 18.50
C ARG A 179 6.76 13.43 18.98
N GLN A 180 7.22 14.29 18.08
CA GLN A 180 7.90 15.56 18.41
C GLN A 180 6.87 16.65 18.79
N THR A 181 5.69 16.64 18.17
CA THR A 181 4.60 17.60 18.41
C THR A 181 3.66 17.19 19.55
N ARG A 182 3.85 16.01 20.15
CA ARG A 182 2.97 15.47 21.20
C ARG A 182 2.82 16.42 22.39
N ASN A 183 1.70 17.13 22.46
CA ASN A 183 1.41 18.05 23.56
C ASN A 183 1.24 17.27 24.89
N PRO A 184 2.03 17.55 25.94
CA PRO A 184 1.99 16.80 27.19
C PRO A 184 0.82 17.17 28.11
N ARG A 185 0.00 18.19 27.81
CA ARG A 185 -1.05 18.69 28.72
C ARG A 185 -2.36 19.13 28.03
N GLY A 186 -3.46 18.45 28.34
CA GLY A 186 -4.83 18.99 28.23
C GLY A 186 -5.73 18.31 27.19
N ARG A 187 -6.78 19.03 26.76
CA ARG A 187 -7.69 18.60 25.69
C ARG A 187 -7.05 18.88 24.33
N LYS A 188 -6.99 17.87 23.46
CA LYS A 188 -6.56 17.99 22.06
C LYS A 188 -7.69 18.62 21.22
N THR A 189 -7.35 19.54 20.34
CA THR A 189 -8.23 20.15 19.32
C THR A 189 -7.33 20.73 18.24
N ASP A 190 -7.64 20.48 16.98
CA ASP A 190 -6.83 20.78 15.79
C ASP A 190 -6.32 22.25 15.77
N MET A 191 -7.14 23.20 16.20
CA MET A 191 -6.77 24.61 16.40
C MET A 191 -5.63 24.83 17.43
N LEU A 192 -5.67 24.13 18.57
CA LEU A 192 -4.61 24.18 19.60
C LEU A 192 -3.36 23.40 19.15
N ASP A 193 -3.52 22.40 18.28
CA ASP A 193 -2.41 21.61 17.77
C ASP A 193 -1.63 22.39 16.71
N CYS A 194 -2.29 23.07 15.75
CA CYS A 194 -1.59 23.95 14.81
C CYS A 194 -0.85 25.12 15.51
N GLN A 195 -1.43 25.67 16.59
CA GLN A 195 -0.77 26.67 17.46
C GLN A 195 0.48 26.11 18.14
N TRP A 196 0.42 24.86 18.60
CA TRP A 196 1.55 24.19 19.26
C TRP A 196 2.65 23.82 18.26
N ILE A 197 2.29 23.32 17.08
CA ILE A 197 3.20 23.07 15.95
C ILE A 197 3.90 24.38 15.54
N TRP A 198 3.15 25.49 15.44
CA TRP A 198 3.73 26.81 15.13
C TRP A 198 4.75 27.25 16.18
N GLN A 199 4.43 27.15 17.47
CA GLN A 199 5.35 27.52 18.55
C GLN A 199 6.64 26.69 18.50
N LEU A 200 6.50 25.37 18.36
CA LEU A 200 7.63 24.46 18.24
C LEU A 200 8.51 24.80 17.03
N HIS A 201 7.92 25.10 15.87
CA HIS A 201 8.65 25.48 14.66
C HIS A 201 9.35 26.83 14.80
N ALA A 202 8.63 27.86 15.26
CA ALA A 202 9.16 29.21 15.42
C ALA A 202 10.39 29.28 16.33
N HIS A 203 10.48 28.39 17.33
CA HIS A 203 11.62 28.27 18.25
C HIS A 203 12.63 27.17 17.87
N GLY A 204 12.48 26.51 16.70
CA GLY A 204 13.40 25.47 16.22
C GLY A 204 13.46 24.22 17.11
N LEU A 205 12.38 23.90 17.81
CA LEU A 205 12.28 22.77 18.76
C LEU A 205 11.89 21.45 18.09
N ILE A 206 11.69 21.44 16.78
CA ILE A 206 11.28 20.29 15.97
C ILE A 206 12.10 20.17 14.70
N SER A 207 12.20 18.95 14.19
CA SER A 207 12.97 18.59 13.01
C SER A 207 12.08 17.90 11.96
N GLY A 208 12.28 18.25 10.70
CA GLY A 208 11.58 17.62 9.59
C GLY A 208 11.99 16.16 9.38
N GLY A 209 11.01 15.30 9.13
CA GLY A 209 11.24 13.99 8.55
C GLY A 209 11.71 14.09 7.10
N PHE A 210 12.49 13.11 6.65
CA PHE A 210 12.95 13.06 5.26
C PHE A 210 11.78 12.89 4.27
N VAL A 211 11.60 13.89 3.41
CA VAL A 211 10.69 13.84 2.25
C VAL A 211 11.52 13.60 0.99
N PRO A 212 11.42 12.42 0.34
CA PRO A 212 12.05 12.15 -0.95
C PRO A 212 11.71 13.18 -2.04
N PRO A 213 12.54 13.34 -3.08
CA PRO A 213 12.16 14.07 -4.29
C PRO A 213 10.89 13.52 -4.92
N GLU A 214 10.11 14.38 -5.59
CA GLU A 214 8.77 14.01 -6.08
C GLU A 214 8.78 12.85 -7.08
N GLN A 215 9.82 12.76 -7.92
CA GLN A 215 10.00 11.67 -8.87
C GLN A 215 10.21 10.32 -8.14
N MET A 216 10.95 10.33 -7.03
CA MET A 216 11.17 9.16 -6.15
C MET A 216 9.89 8.79 -5.40
N HIS A 217 9.09 9.76 -4.97
CA HIS A 217 7.76 9.49 -4.42
C HIS A 217 6.84 8.82 -5.44
N ALA A 218 6.74 9.37 -6.66
CA ALA A 218 5.89 8.82 -7.70
C ALA A 218 6.25 7.37 -8.03
N LEU A 219 7.55 7.06 -8.18
CA LEU A 219 8.04 5.69 -8.33
C LEU A 219 7.63 4.79 -7.14
N ARG A 220 7.85 5.24 -5.90
CA ARG A 220 7.49 4.48 -4.68
C ARG A 220 5.99 4.18 -4.59
N GLN A 221 5.11 5.04 -5.10
CA GLN A 221 3.66 4.76 -5.13
C GLN A 221 3.33 3.59 -6.06
N ILE A 222 3.92 3.53 -7.26
CA ILE A 222 3.72 2.39 -8.19
C ILE A 222 4.32 1.11 -7.61
N MET A 223 5.51 1.16 -7.00
CA MET A 223 6.10 0.01 -6.32
C MET A 223 5.22 -0.52 -5.18
N ARG A 224 4.59 0.37 -4.39
CA ARG A 224 3.63 -0.02 -3.34
C ARG A 224 2.38 -0.67 -3.92
N LEU A 225 1.85 -0.15 -5.03
CA LEU A 225 0.71 -0.74 -5.75
C LEU A 225 1.06 -2.16 -6.22
N ARG A 226 2.22 -2.33 -6.87
CA ARG A 226 2.73 -3.65 -7.29
C ARG A 226 2.83 -4.62 -6.10
N CYS A 227 3.44 -4.20 -5.00
CA CYS A 227 3.55 -5.02 -3.78
C CYS A 227 2.18 -5.38 -3.16
N LYS A 228 1.15 -4.55 -3.36
CA LYS A 228 -0.23 -4.89 -3.00
C LYS A 228 -0.80 -5.95 -3.96
N ARG A 229 -0.63 -5.80 -5.29
CA ARG A 229 -1.10 -6.78 -6.28
C ARG A 229 -0.48 -8.17 -6.11
N VAL A 230 0.81 -8.24 -5.78
CA VAL A 230 1.50 -9.51 -5.44
C VAL A 230 0.82 -10.23 -4.27
N LYS A 231 0.36 -9.50 -3.25
CA LYS A 231 -0.37 -10.09 -2.11
C LYS A 231 -1.78 -10.53 -2.51
N GLU A 232 -2.46 -9.76 -3.36
CA GLU A 232 -3.80 -10.08 -3.86
C GLU A 232 -3.81 -11.34 -4.73
N ILE A 233 -2.79 -11.56 -5.59
CA ILE A 233 -2.57 -12.86 -6.27
C ILE A 233 -2.50 -14.02 -5.27
N GLY A 234 -1.78 -13.83 -4.16
CA GLY A 234 -1.66 -14.85 -3.11
C GLY A 234 -3.01 -15.22 -2.48
N VAL A 235 -3.90 -14.24 -2.32
CA VAL A 235 -5.28 -14.48 -1.85
C VAL A 235 -6.06 -15.29 -2.87
N SER A 236 -6.07 -14.87 -4.14
CA SER A 236 -6.77 -15.60 -5.22
C SER A 236 -6.27 -17.04 -5.41
N LEU A 237 -4.97 -17.30 -5.21
CA LEU A 237 -4.43 -18.67 -5.20
C LEU A 237 -5.00 -19.53 -4.08
N VAL A 238 -5.11 -18.99 -2.86
CA VAL A 238 -5.69 -19.69 -1.71
C VAL A 238 -7.19 -19.93 -1.91
N GLU A 239 -7.90 -18.99 -2.53
CA GLU A 239 -9.32 -19.14 -2.86
C GLU A 239 -9.55 -20.23 -3.93
N MET A 240 -8.75 -20.27 -5.00
CA MET A 240 -8.78 -21.38 -5.97
C MET A 240 -8.50 -22.73 -5.28
N GLN A 241 -7.51 -22.81 -4.39
CA GLN A 241 -7.22 -24.03 -3.62
C GLN A 241 -8.35 -24.43 -2.68
N ARG A 242 -9.04 -23.47 -2.06
CA ARG A 242 -10.21 -23.70 -1.19
C ARG A 242 -11.37 -24.28 -2.00
N ALA A 243 -11.71 -23.66 -3.13
CA ALA A 243 -12.79 -24.10 -4.01
C ALA A 243 -12.55 -25.53 -4.55
N LEU A 244 -11.32 -25.83 -5.02
CA LEU A 244 -10.93 -27.18 -5.43
C LEU A 244 -11.06 -28.18 -4.26
N SER A 245 -10.55 -27.81 -3.08
CA SER A 245 -10.59 -28.67 -1.88
C SER A 245 -12.01 -28.97 -1.41
N ALA A 246 -12.94 -28.01 -1.52
CA ALA A 246 -14.36 -28.17 -1.20
C ALA A 246 -15.09 -29.12 -2.16
N MET A 247 -14.66 -29.18 -3.43
CA MET A 247 -15.09 -30.20 -4.40
C MET A 247 -14.37 -31.54 -4.25
N ASN A 248 -13.56 -31.71 -3.20
CA ASN A 248 -12.65 -32.85 -2.99
C ASN A 248 -11.57 -33.05 -4.07
N PHE A 249 -11.32 -32.04 -4.91
CA PHE A 249 -10.30 -32.06 -5.97
C PHE A 249 -8.92 -31.74 -5.36
N LYS A 250 -8.00 -32.71 -5.36
CA LYS A 250 -6.75 -32.69 -4.57
C LYS A 250 -5.52 -32.23 -5.35
N LEU A 251 -5.70 -31.26 -6.26
CA LEU A 251 -4.66 -30.79 -7.18
C LEU A 251 -3.36 -30.39 -6.48
N GLN A 252 -3.47 -29.64 -5.37
CA GLN A 252 -2.34 -29.13 -4.59
C GLN A 252 -1.43 -30.22 -3.99
N HIS A 253 -1.85 -31.48 -4.01
CA HIS A 253 -1.05 -32.61 -3.50
C HIS A 253 -0.29 -33.36 -4.62
N VAL A 254 -0.58 -33.08 -5.90
CA VAL A 254 0.04 -33.78 -7.05
C VAL A 254 0.79 -32.84 -8.02
N ILE A 255 0.65 -31.52 -7.87
CA ILE A 255 1.46 -30.52 -8.59
C ILE A 255 2.14 -29.57 -7.62
N ALA A 256 3.32 -29.07 -8.00
CA ALA A 256 4.12 -28.18 -7.15
C ALA A 256 3.56 -26.75 -7.03
N ASP A 257 2.80 -26.28 -8.04
CA ASP A 257 2.22 -24.94 -8.06
C ASP A 257 0.89 -24.93 -8.82
N VAL A 258 -0.18 -24.49 -8.13
CA VAL A 258 -1.54 -24.35 -8.67
C VAL A 258 -1.66 -23.10 -9.56
N GLY A 259 -0.85 -22.06 -9.33
CA GLY A 259 -0.70 -20.91 -10.21
C GLY A 259 0.22 -21.15 -11.41
N GLY A 260 0.84 -22.32 -11.47
CA GLY A 260 1.72 -22.72 -12.56
C GLY A 260 0.94 -23.06 -13.83
N LYS A 261 1.65 -23.16 -14.97
CA LYS A 261 1.08 -23.45 -16.29
C LYS A 261 0.10 -24.63 -16.29
N THR A 262 0.48 -25.74 -15.64
CA THR A 262 -0.35 -26.94 -15.52
C THR A 262 -1.59 -26.71 -14.65
N GLY A 263 -1.43 -26.08 -13.47
CA GLY A 263 -2.55 -25.83 -12.56
C GLY A 263 -3.62 -24.93 -13.19
N LEU A 264 -3.19 -23.84 -13.84
CA LEU A 264 -4.08 -22.95 -14.56
C LEU A 264 -4.77 -23.64 -15.75
N ALA A 265 -4.04 -24.42 -16.56
CA ALA A 265 -4.64 -25.15 -17.68
C ALA A 265 -5.73 -26.16 -17.22
N ILE A 266 -5.52 -26.83 -16.10
CA ILE A 266 -6.50 -27.74 -15.48
C ILE A 266 -7.72 -26.96 -14.96
N ILE A 267 -7.50 -25.84 -14.26
CA ILE A 267 -8.58 -24.98 -13.76
C ILE A 267 -9.41 -24.42 -14.92
N ASP A 268 -8.77 -23.91 -15.96
CA ASP A 268 -9.44 -23.35 -17.14
C ASP A 268 -10.25 -24.43 -17.88
N ALA A 269 -9.77 -25.67 -17.94
CA ALA A 269 -10.53 -26.80 -18.48
C ALA A 269 -11.75 -27.20 -17.61
N ILE A 270 -11.62 -27.20 -16.27
CA ILE A 270 -12.74 -27.45 -15.35
C ILE A 270 -13.85 -26.40 -15.54
N LEU A 271 -13.45 -25.13 -15.68
CA LEU A 271 -14.35 -24.00 -15.91
C LEU A 271 -14.97 -24.02 -17.32
N ALA A 272 -14.26 -24.53 -18.32
CA ALA A 272 -14.80 -24.80 -19.65
C ALA A 272 -15.75 -26.02 -19.71
N GLY A 273 -15.87 -26.79 -18.62
CA GLY A 273 -16.80 -27.90 -18.49
C GLY A 273 -16.18 -29.31 -18.58
N THR A 274 -14.86 -29.45 -18.72
CA THR A 274 -14.18 -30.75 -18.70
C THR A 274 -14.24 -31.37 -17.31
N ARG A 275 -14.73 -32.62 -17.22
CA ARG A 275 -14.88 -33.36 -15.95
C ARG A 275 -14.30 -34.77 -15.93
N ASP A 276 -13.81 -35.29 -17.06
CA ASP A 276 -13.05 -36.56 -17.05
C ASP A 276 -11.68 -36.34 -16.39
N PRO A 277 -11.37 -37.01 -15.27
CA PRO A 277 -10.07 -36.92 -14.63
C PRO A 277 -8.90 -37.32 -15.54
N ARG A 278 -9.14 -38.16 -16.56
CA ARG A 278 -8.10 -38.57 -17.53
C ARG A 278 -7.79 -37.45 -18.53
N GLU A 279 -8.80 -36.73 -19.02
CA GLU A 279 -8.58 -35.56 -19.88
C GLU A 279 -7.85 -34.46 -19.13
N LEU A 280 -8.24 -34.18 -17.89
CA LEU A 280 -7.55 -33.20 -17.04
C LEU A 280 -6.10 -33.63 -16.74
N ALA A 281 -5.84 -34.92 -16.52
CA ALA A 281 -4.49 -35.41 -16.26
C ALA A 281 -3.55 -35.26 -17.48
N ARG A 282 -4.06 -35.33 -18.71
CA ARG A 282 -3.28 -35.10 -19.94
C ARG A 282 -2.77 -33.66 -20.10
N LEU A 283 -3.35 -32.69 -19.38
CA LEU A 283 -2.90 -31.29 -19.36
C LEU A 283 -1.63 -31.08 -18.51
N ARG A 284 -1.13 -32.14 -17.86
CA ARG A 284 0.12 -32.11 -17.08
C ARG A 284 1.33 -31.79 -17.97
N ASP A 285 2.26 -31.00 -17.44
CA ASP A 285 3.57 -30.87 -18.05
C ASP A 285 4.39 -32.15 -17.81
N TYR A 286 5.27 -32.51 -18.74
CA TYR A 286 6.12 -33.70 -18.62
C TYR A 286 7.06 -33.65 -17.40
N ARG A 287 7.26 -32.46 -16.81
CA ARG A 287 8.05 -32.22 -15.59
C ARG A 287 7.29 -32.48 -14.29
N CYS A 288 5.99 -32.80 -14.33
CA CYS A 288 5.24 -33.24 -13.16
C CYS A 288 5.83 -34.54 -12.59
N ARG A 289 6.07 -34.57 -11.27
CA ARG A 289 6.71 -35.72 -10.58
C ARG A 289 5.82 -36.95 -10.57
N GLU A 290 4.55 -36.76 -10.20
CA GLU A 290 3.55 -37.82 -10.17
C GLU A 290 3.20 -38.31 -11.57
N ASP A 291 2.74 -39.55 -11.70
CA ASP A 291 2.31 -40.10 -13.00
C ASP A 291 0.88 -39.67 -13.39
N GLU A 292 0.49 -39.92 -14.64
CA GLU A 292 -0.85 -39.53 -15.15
C GLU A 292 -1.98 -40.21 -14.35
N LYS A 293 -1.76 -41.44 -13.88
CA LYS A 293 -2.77 -42.19 -13.10
C LYS A 293 -2.97 -41.60 -11.71
N THR A 294 -1.89 -41.20 -11.03
CA THR A 294 -1.94 -40.56 -9.71
C THR A 294 -2.56 -39.17 -9.80
N ILE A 295 -2.23 -38.41 -10.83
CA ILE A 295 -2.85 -37.10 -11.12
C ILE A 295 -4.35 -37.28 -11.39
N ALA A 296 -4.75 -38.20 -12.28
CA ALA A 296 -6.17 -38.50 -12.53
C ALA A 296 -6.92 -38.93 -11.26
N LYS A 297 -6.28 -39.69 -10.35
CA LYS A 297 -6.87 -40.06 -9.06
C LYS A 297 -7.11 -38.84 -8.15
N ALA A 298 -6.24 -37.84 -8.17
CA ALA A 298 -6.43 -36.59 -7.41
C ALA A 298 -7.51 -35.67 -8.01
N MET A 299 -7.93 -35.93 -9.25
CA MET A 299 -8.90 -35.13 -10.01
C MET A 299 -10.35 -35.63 -9.93
N THR A 300 -10.64 -36.65 -9.11
CA THR A 300 -12.02 -37.09 -8.84
C THR A 300 -12.70 -36.15 -7.85
N GLY A 301 -13.68 -35.36 -8.30
CA GLY A 301 -14.39 -34.38 -7.48
C GLY A 301 -15.91 -34.52 -7.48
N THR A 302 -16.57 -33.76 -6.60
CA THR A 302 -18.05 -33.70 -6.46
C THR A 302 -18.71 -32.58 -7.27
N TRP A 303 -17.91 -31.71 -7.91
CA TRP A 303 -18.36 -30.77 -8.94
C TRP A 303 -19.49 -29.79 -8.57
N ARG A 304 -19.56 -29.39 -7.29
CA ARG A 304 -20.57 -28.44 -6.75
C ARG A 304 -20.55 -27.09 -7.46
N GLU A 305 -21.72 -26.60 -7.87
CA GLU A 305 -21.88 -25.38 -8.69
C GLU A 305 -21.37 -24.12 -7.99
N GLU A 306 -21.64 -23.96 -6.70
CA GLU A 306 -21.19 -22.83 -5.90
C GLU A 306 -19.66 -22.80 -5.75
N CYS A 307 -19.01 -23.96 -5.69
CA CYS A 307 -17.55 -24.06 -5.67
C CYS A 307 -16.93 -23.78 -7.04
N LEU A 308 -17.62 -24.14 -8.13
CA LEU A 308 -17.21 -23.79 -9.50
C LEU A 308 -17.34 -22.29 -9.75
N PHE A 309 -18.40 -21.65 -9.23
CA PHE A 309 -18.57 -20.21 -9.27
C PHE A 309 -17.45 -19.48 -8.50
N GLU A 310 -17.14 -19.94 -7.27
CA GLU A 310 -16.03 -19.41 -6.47
C GLU A 310 -14.69 -19.56 -7.21
N LEU A 311 -14.41 -20.75 -7.78
CA LEU A 311 -13.21 -21.01 -8.58
C LEU A 311 -13.11 -20.07 -9.78
N ALA A 312 -14.24 -19.78 -10.46
CA ALA A 312 -14.28 -18.86 -11.59
C ALA A 312 -13.95 -17.41 -11.20
N GLN A 313 -14.48 -16.91 -10.08
CA GLN A 313 -14.14 -15.57 -9.59
C GLN A 313 -12.66 -15.50 -9.19
N ALA A 314 -12.18 -16.45 -8.39
CA ALA A 314 -10.79 -16.48 -7.94
C ALA A 314 -9.79 -16.59 -9.12
N ARG A 315 -10.13 -17.37 -10.17
CA ARG A 315 -9.33 -17.48 -11.39
C ARG A 315 -9.29 -16.19 -12.22
N LYS A 316 -10.40 -15.45 -12.26
CA LYS A 316 -10.52 -14.14 -12.92
C LYS A 316 -9.70 -13.08 -12.17
N ASP A 317 -9.81 -13.04 -10.84
CA ASP A 317 -9.08 -12.10 -10.00
C ASP A 317 -7.56 -12.37 -10.04
N TYR A 318 -7.15 -13.65 -10.02
CA TYR A 318 -5.76 -14.06 -10.26
C TYR A 318 -5.23 -13.52 -11.59
N GLN A 319 -6.01 -13.59 -12.67
CA GLN A 319 -5.61 -13.04 -13.97
C GLN A 319 -5.49 -11.51 -13.91
N HIS A 320 -6.51 -10.83 -13.40
CA HIS A 320 -6.55 -9.37 -13.29
C HIS A 320 -5.35 -8.82 -12.50
N PHE A 321 -5.01 -9.43 -11.36
CA PHE A 321 -3.86 -8.99 -10.56
C PHE A 321 -2.52 -9.34 -11.23
N LYS A 322 -2.43 -10.43 -11.99
CA LYS A 322 -1.23 -10.78 -12.78
C LYS A 322 -0.97 -9.76 -13.89
N ASP A 323 -2.01 -9.36 -14.61
CA ASP A 323 -1.91 -8.34 -15.65
C ASP A 323 -1.59 -6.97 -15.02
N SER A 324 -2.25 -6.61 -13.92
CA SER A 324 -1.96 -5.37 -13.17
C SER A 324 -0.53 -5.30 -12.61
N ILE A 325 0.14 -6.43 -12.35
CA ILE A 325 1.57 -6.46 -11.98
C ILE A 325 2.45 -6.17 -13.20
N ALA A 326 2.14 -6.72 -14.37
CA ALA A 326 2.87 -6.43 -15.61
C ALA A 326 2.75 -4.96 -16.04
N ASP A 327 1.56 -4.36 -15.85
CA ASP A 327 1.35 -2.91 -16.04
C ASP A 327 2.22 -2.09 -15.08
N CYS A 328 2.27 -2.49 -13.80
CA CYS A 328 3.13 -1.84 -12.81
C CYS A 328 4.62 -1.98 -13.14
N ASP A 329 5.07 -3.15 -13.59
CA ASP A 329 6.47 -3.40 -13.97
C ASP A 329 6.88 -2.56 -15.18
N THR A 330 5.98 -2.41 -16.17
CA THR A 330 6.19 -1.55 -17.34
C THR A 330 6.32 -0.07 -16.93
N GLU A 331 5.42 0.42 -16.08
CA GLU A 331 5.45 1.81 -15.60
C GLU A 331 6.65 2.09 -14.66
N ILE A 332 7.09 1.09 -13.88
CA ILE A 332 8.32 1.18 -13.06
C ILE A 332 9.54 1.30 -13.97
N ALA A 333 9.68 0.45 -14.99
CA ALA A 333 10.80 0.51 -15.94
C ALA A 333 10.87 1.88 -16.63
N ARG A 334 9.75 2.35 -17.21
CA ARG A 334 9.64 3.66 -17.88
C ARG A 334 10.05 4.84 -16.97
N ARG A 335 9.72 4.78 -15.67
CA ARG A 335 10.12 5.81 -14.70
C ARG A 335 11.59 5.73 -14.32
N LEU A 336 12.16 4.53 -14.21
CA LEU A 336 13.58 4.33 -13.93
C LEU A 336 14.46 4.85 -15.08
N GLU A 337 14.05 4.66 -16.34
CA GLU A 337 14.73 5.23 -17.53
C GLU A 337 14.81 6.77 -17.51
N THR A 338 13.86 7.44 -16.85
CA THR A 338 13.84 8.90 -16.70
C THR A 338 14.71 9.37 -15.51
N LEU A 339 14.93 8.49 -14.54
CA LEU A 339 15.62 8.79 -13.27
C LEU A 339 17.11 8.46 -13.28
N LEU A 340 17.51 7.44 -14.04
CA LEU A 340 18.89 7.02 -14.15
C LEU A 340 19.56 7.77 -15.31
N PRO A 341 20.73 8.39 -15.11
CA PRO A 341 21.47 8.96 -16.22
C PRO A 341 21.81 7.84 -17.22
N LYS A 342 21.66 8.12 -18.52
CA LYS A 342 22.12 7.18 -19.55
C LYS A 342 23.63 6.94 -19.35
N PRO A 343 24.10 5.69 -19.37
CA PRO A 343 25.52 5.43 -19.28
C PRO A 343 26.23 6.06 -20.48
N SER A 344 27.03 7.08 -20.22
CA SER A 344 27.97 7.67 -21.17
C SER A 344 29.12 6.69 -21.39
N TYR A 345 28.98 5.84 -22.40
CA TYR A 345 30.10 5.15 -23.03
C TYR A 345 30.74 6.12 -24.02
N GLU A 346 31.76 6.84 -23.56
CA GLU A 346 32.77 7.50 -24.40
C GLU A 346 33.95 6.55 -24.66
#